data_AF-A0A086AJS5-F1
#
_entry.id   AF-A0A086AJS5-F1
#
_cell.length_a   1.000
_cell.length_b   1.000
_cell.length_c   1.000
_cell.angle_alpha   90.00
_cell.angle_beta   90.00
_cell.angle_gamma   90.00
#
_symmetry.space_group_name_H-M   'P 1'
#
loop_
_entity.id
_entity.type
_entity.pdbx_description
1 polymer ?
#
loop_
_entity_poly.entity_id
_entity_poly.type
_entity_poly.pdbx_seq_one_letter_code
_entity_poly.pdbx_strand_id
1 'polypeptide(L)'
;MEKERLLFCIGRYDHYYDSVNNKSSVFLGLSTFIVGGLVVGFFAIKDFVVCNPWIYLLMIALILIGIVIMIIVILAATPFISKGTDSLHYFGSISCQTHDEFSAKSIENISPQEELKDLREQVHQLACGLSAKFSKLKIAGILFTIQFVLFIPLLMLIIYNLK
;
A
#
# COMPACT_ATOMS: atom_id res chain seq x y z
N MET A 1 20.99 12.07 -23.55
CA MET A 1 21.47 10.98 -22.67
C MET A 1 20.98 11.09 -21.23
N GLU A 2 21.38 12.10 -20.42
CA GLU A 2 20.94 12.16 -19.02
C GLU A 2 19.41 12.38 -18.90
N LYS A 3 18.87 13.37 -19.62
CA LYS A 3 17.43 13.67 -19.65
C LYS A 3 16.58 12.43 -19.98
N GLU A 4 16.94 11.71 -21.05
CA GLU A 4 16.25 10.49 -21.47
C GLU A 4 16.30 9.40 -20.40
N ARG A 5 17.45 9.24 -19.70
CA ARG A 5 17.57 8.29 -18.59
C ARG A 5 16.65 8.67 -17.43
N LEU A 6 16.54 9.96 -17.10
CA LEU A 6 15.65 10.42 -16.02
C LEU A 6 14.19 10.19 -16.38
N LEU A 7 13.76 10.55 -17.59
CA LEU A 7 12.41 10.28 -18.08
C LEU A 7 12.09 8.78 -18.11
N PHE A 8 13.04 7.95 -18.52
CA PHE A 8 12.91 6.49 -18.46
C PHE A 8 12.75 5.98 -17.03
N CYS A 9 13.50 6.52 -16.05
CA CYS A 9 13.33 6.21 -14.64
C CYS A 9 11.93 6.58 -14.13
N ILE A 10 11.43 7.78 -14.47
CA ILE A 10 10.08 8.23 -14.11
C ILE A 10 9.04 7.22 -14.63
N GLY A 11 9.09 6.87 -15.92
CA GLY A 11 8.14 5.89 -16.49
C GLY A 11 8.20 4.51 -15.82
N ARG A 12 9.40 4.05 -15.40
CA ARG A 12 9.52 2.82 -14.61
C ARG A 12 8.90 2.96 -13.22
N TYR A 13 9.05 4.11 -12.59
CA TYR A 13 8.51 4.36 -11.27
C TYR A 13 6.99 4.45 -11.28
N ASP A 14 6.39 5.08 -12.29
CA ASP A 14 4.93 5.10 -12.47
C ASP A 14 4.38 3.68 -12.57
N HIS A 15 5.02 2.82 -13.38
CA HIS A 15 4.64 1.41 -13.44
C HIS A 15 4.77 0.68 -12.09
N TYR A 16 5.77 1.02 -11.27
CA TYR A 16 5.90 0.47 -9.92
C TYR A 16 4.85 1.01 -8.95
N TYR A 17 4.40 2.26 -9.11
CA TYR A 17 3.28 2.81 -8.35
C TYR A 17 1.99 2.06 -8.67
N ASP A 18 1.72 1.78 -9.93
CA ASP A 18 0.57 0.96 -10.35
C ASP A 18 0.67 -0.45 -9.75
N SER A 19 1.87 -1.05 -9.79
CA SER A 19 2.10 -2.38 -9.25
C SER A 19 1.84 -2.45 -7.74
N VAL A 20 2.38 -1.50 -6.95
CA VAL A 20 2.19 -1.50 -5.49
C VAL A 20 0.74 -1.20 -5.10
N ASN A 21 0.06 -0.31 -5.84
CA ASN A 21 -1.34 -0.01 -5.61
C ASN A 21 -2.23 -1.23 -5.93
N ASN A 22 -1.98 -1.92 -7.05
CA ASN A 22 -2.73 -3.13 -7.41
C ASN A 22 -2.51 -4.25 -6.38
N LYS A 23 -1.27 -4.48 -5.93
CA LYS A 23 -0.99 -5.45 -4.87
C LYS A 23 -1.67 -5.08 -3.55
N SER A 24 -1.71 -3.79 -3.22
CA SER A 24 -2.42 -3.28 -2.04
C SER A 24 -3.91 -3.59 -2.13
N SER A 25 -4.56 -3.37 -3.27
CA SER A 25 -5.96 -3.73 -3.48
C SER A 25 -6.23 -5.22 -3.28
N VAL A 26 -5.36 -6.10 -3.80
CA VAL A 26 -5.46 -7.56 -3.59
C VAL A 26 -5.35 -7.91 -2.11
N PHE A 27 -4.36 -7.33 -1.41
CA PHE A 27 -4.14 -7.58 0.02
C PHE A 27 -5.32 -7.10 0.87
N LEU A 28 -5.89 -5.94 0.54
CA LEU A 28 -7.06 -5.40 1.22
C LEU A 28 -8.28 -6.30 1.04
N GLY A 29 -8.53 -6.75 -0.19
CA GLY A 29 -9.63 -7.68 -0.50
C GLY A 29 -9.48 -9.00 0.26
N LEU A 30 -8.29 -9.60 0.23
CA LEU A 30 -8.00 -10.84 0.96
C LEU A 30 -8.18 -10.68 2.47
N SER A 31 -7.68 -9.57 3.04
CA SER A 31 -7.78 -9.32 4.47
C SER A 31 -9.24 -9.11 4.91
N THR A 32 -10.01 -8.35 4.12
CA THR A 32 -11.45 -8.15 4.33
C THR A 32 -12.20 -9.49 4.27
N PHE A 33 -11.91 -10.32 3.28
CA PHE A 33 -12.49 -11.65 3.15
C PHE A 33 -12.16 -12.54 4.35
N ILE A 34 -10.90 -12.56 4.80
CA ILE A 34 -10.48 -13.36 5.96
C ILE A 34 -11.17 -12.89 7.24
N VAL A 35 -11.17 -11.58 7.52
CA VAL A 35 -11.81 -11.05 8.73
C VAL A 35 -13.31 -11.31 8.72
N GLY A 36 -13.99 -11.02 7.59
CA GLY A 36 -15.41 -11.32 7.44
C GLY A 36 -15.72 -12.81 7.56
N GLY A 37 -14.89 -13.66 6.94
CA GLY A 37 -14.99 -15.11 6.99
C GLY A 37 -14.80 -15.68 8.40
N LEU A 38 -13.88 -15.13 9.20
CA LEU A 38 -13.69 -15.50 10.60
C LEU A 38 -14.91 -15.12 11.44
N VAL A 39 -15.46 -13.91 11.27
CA VAL A 39 -16.63 -13.45 12.02
C VAL A 39 -17.86 -14.30 11.69
N VAL A 40 -18.17 -14.49 10.42
CA VAL A 40 -19.32 -15.30 9.98
C VAL A 40 -19.10 -16.78 10.33
N GLY A 41 -17.89 -17.29 10.08
CA GLY A 41 -17.52 -18.67 10.35
C GLY A 41 -17.68 -19.04 11.83
N PHE A 42 -17.36 -18.13 12.76
CA PHE A 42 -17.60 -18.35 14.18
C PHE A 42 -19.07 -18.67 14.47
N PHE A 43 -20.00 -17.86 13.97
CA PHE A 43 -21.43 -18.08 14.19
C PHE A 43 -21.94 -19.37 13.54
N ALA A 44 -21.34 -19.79 12.43
CA ALA A 44 -21.69 -21.04 11.77
C ALA A 44 -21.24 -22.28 12.55
N ILE A 45 -20.07 -22.23 13.21
CA ILE A 45 -19.49 -23.43 13.87
C ILE A 45 -19.77 -23.52 15.37
N LYS A 46 -20.17 -22.42 16.03
CA LYS A 46 -20.31 -22.36 17.50
C LYS A 46 -21.25 -23.43 18.09
N ASP A 47 -22.24 -23.86 17.32
CA ASP A 47 -23.22 -24.85 17.77
C ASP A 47 -22.69 -26.28 17.61
N PHE A 48 -21.71 -26.51 16.73
CA PHE A 48 -21.09 -27.80 16.41
C PHE A 48 -19.75 -28.06 17.13
N VAL A 49 -19.14 -27.02 17.71
CA VAL A 49 -17.81 -27.09 18.32
C VAL A 49 -17.90 -26.68 19.78
N VAL A 50 -17.17 -27.37 20.66
CA VAL A 50 -16.98 -26.92 22.04
C VAL A 50 -15.93 -25.80 22.03
N CYS A 51 -16.40 -24.55 21.99
CA CYS A 51 -15.51 -23.39 21.96
C CYS A 51 -14.81 -23.17 23.30
N ASN A 52 -13.58 -23.67 23.42
CA ASN A 52 -12.70 -23.40 24.56
C ASN A 52 -12.11 -21.97 24.49
N PRO A 53 -11.56 -21.44 25.60
CA PRO A 53 -10.92 -20.11 25.62
C PRO A 53 -9.82 -19.90 24.57
N TRP A 54 -9.11 -20.97 24.18
CA TRP A 54 -8.03 -20.91 23.19
C TRP A 54 -8.56 -20.63 21.77
N ILE A 55 -9.72 -21.19 21.41
CA ILE A 55 -10.39 -20.89 20.14
C ILE A 55 -10.77 -19.41 20.09
N TYR A 56 -11.38 -18.88 21.16
CA TYR A 56 -11.72 -17.46 21.23
C TYR A 56 -10.49 -16.57 21.12
N LEU A 57 -9.42 -16.89 21.85
CA LEU A 57 -8.17 -16.13 21.83
C LEU A 57 -7.56 -16.10 20.42
N LEU A 58 -7.47 -17.25 19.74
CA LEU A 58 -6.93 -17.33 18.38
C LEU A 58 -7.80 -16.60 17.36
N MET A 59 -9.13 -16.72 17.46
CA MET A 59 -10.05 -16.00 16.59
C MET A 59 -9.89 -14.48 16.73
N ILE A 60 -9.86 -13.97 17.95
CA ILE A 60 -9.64 -12.54 18.23
C ILE A 60 -8.27 -12.11 17.70
N ALA A 61 -7.21 -12.88 17.97
CA ALA A 61 -5.87 -12.57 17.48
C ALA A 61 -5.82 -12.49 15.94
N LEU A 62 -6.42 -13.46 15.24
CA LEU A 62 -6.48 -13.49 13.77
C LEU A 62 -7.26 -12.30 13.20
N ILE A 63 -8.37 -11.91 13.83
CA ILE A 63 -9.16 -10.74 13.43
C ILE A 63 -8.35 -9.45 13.63
N LEU A 64 -7.70 -9.29 14.78
CA LEU A 64 -6.87 -8.11 15.07
C LEU A 64 -5.69 -7.99 14.10
N ILE A 65 -5.01 -9.11 13.79
CA ILE A 65 -3.95 -9.14 12.78
C ILE A 65 -4.52 -8.72 11.42
N GLY A 66 -5.70 -9.22 11.03
CA GLY A 66 -6.38 -8.82 9.80
C GLY A 66 -6.64 -7.30 9.75
N ILE A 67 -7.16 -6.71 10.83
CA ILE A 67 -7.40 -5.27 10.91
C ILE A 67 -6.09 -4.48 10.78
N VAL A 68 -5.02 -4.90 11.46
CA VAL A 68 -3.70 -4.26 11.34
C VAL A 68 -3.16 -4.34 9.91
N ILE A 69 -3.32 -5.48 9.24
CA ILE A 69 -2.97 -5.63 7.82
C ILE A 69 -3.74 -4.62 6.97
N MET A 70 -5.06 -4.52 7.13
CA MET A 70 -5.88 -3.56 6.38
C MET A 70 -5.38 -2.12 6.56
N ILE A 71 -5.09 -1.71 7.80
CA ILE A 71 -4.56 -0.37 8.10
C ILE A 71 -3.23 -0.13 7.37
N ILE A 72 -2.28 -1.07 7.46
CA ILE A 72 -0.97 -0.93 6.80
C ILE A 72 -1.13 -0.85 5.27
N VAL A 73 -2.02 -1.65 4.70
CA VAL A 73 -2.30 -1.67 3.26
C VAL A 73 -2.94 -0.36 2.79
N ILE A 74 -3.88 0.20 3.56
CA ILE A 74 -4.47 1.52 3.27
C ILE A 74 -3.39 2.61 3.30
N LEU A 75 -2.50 2.58 4.30
CA LEU A 75 -1.36 3.50 4.39
C LEU A 75 -0.37 3.32 3.24
N ALA A 76 -0.20 2.11 2.72
CA ALA A 76 0.63 1.83 1.54
C ALA A 76 -0.04 2.32 0.24
N ALA A 77 -1.37 2.21 0.13
CA ALA A 77 -2.13 2.66 -1.03
C ALA A 77 -2.28 4.19 -1.08
N THR A 78 -2.26 4.87 0.07
CA THR A 78 -2.40 6.33 0.17
C THR A 78 -1.39 7.04 -0.76
N PRO A 79 -1.82 8.02 -1.57
CA PRO A 79 -0.93 8.74 -2.48
C PRO A 79 0.25 9.37 -1.75
N PHE A 80 1.44 9.28 -2.35
CA PHE A 80 2.59 10.04 -1.89
C PHE A 80 2.53 11.44 -2.52
N ILE A 81 2.41 12.48 -1.68
CA ILE A 81 2.38 13.87 -2.13
C ILE A 81 3.56 14.57 -1.48
N SER A 82 4.51 15.04 -2.31
CA SER A 82 5.59 15.89 -1.84
C SER A 82 5.07 17.32 -1.71
N LYS A 83 5.56 18.07 -0.73
CA LYS A 83 5.24 19.49 -0.56
C LYS A 83 6.37 20.33 -1.17
N GLY A 84 6.00 21.39 -1.89
CA GLY A 84 6.86 22.55 -2.08
C GLY A 84 8.02 22.39 -3.07
N THR A 85 7.81 21.73 -4.20
CA THR A 85 8.72 21.88 -5.34
C THR A 85 8.16 22.91 -6.33
N ASP A 86 8.99 23.85 -6.77
CA ASP A 86 8.69 24.67 -7.96
C ASP A 86 9.09 23.84 -9.18
N SER A 87 8.16 23.00 -9.61
CA SER A 87 8.35 22.02 -10.68
C SER A 87 7.35 22.26 -11.80
N LEU A 88 7.80 22.06 -13.04
CA LEU A 88 6.98 22.22 -14.24
C LEU A 88 6.38 20.90 -14.74
N HIS A 89 6.74 19.76 -14.13
CA HIS A 89 6.13 18.48 -14.45
C HIS A 89 5.33 17.89 -13.27
N TYR A 90 5.62 18.28 -12.02
CA TYR A 90 4.90 17.75 -10.86
C TYR A 90 3.50 18.36 -10.73
N PHE A 91 2.46 17.52 -10.82
CA PHE A 91 1.06 17.98 -10.72
C PHE A 91 0.76 18.76 -9.42
N GLY A 92 1.41 18.41 -8.31
CA GLY A 92 1.20 19.09 -7.03
C GLY A 92 1.72 20.53 -7.05
N SER A 93 2.81 20.79 -7.78
CA SER A 93 3.34 22.14 -8.03
C SER A 93 2.40 22.92 -8.95
N ILE A 94 2.07 22.32 -10.11
CA ILE A 94 1.24 22.94 -11.14
C ILE A 94 -0.14 23.33 -10.60
N SER A 95 -0.76 22.46 -9.79
CA SER A 95 -2.08 22.72 -9.19
C SER A 95 -2.10 23.85 -8.16
N CYS A 96 -0.94 24.30 -7.68
CA CYS A 96 -0.82 25.46 -6.79
C CYS A 96 -0.59 26.79 -7.54
N GLN A 97 -0.39 26.74 -8.86
CA GLN A 97 -0.19 27.91 -9.71
C GLN A 97 -1.52 28.30 -10.39
N THR A 98 -1.69 29.58 -10.68
CA THR A 98 -2.76 30.02 -11.58
C THR A 98 -2.45 29.55 -13.01
N HIS A 99 -3.50 29.48 -13.84
CA HIS A 99 -3.35 29.12 -15.25
C HIS A 99 -2.34 30.03 -15.97
N ASP A 100 -2.36 31.34 -15.69
CA ASP A 100 -1.50 32.32 -16.34
C ASP A 100 -0.05 32.21 -15.87
N GLU A 101 0.19 31.96 -14.57
CA GLU A 101 1.53 31.70 -14.01
C GLU A 101 2.16 30.45 -14.62
N PHE A 102 1.41 29.34 -14.68
CA PHE A 102 1.90 28.11 -15.29
C PHE A 102 2.13 28.27 -16.80
N SER A 103 1.20 28.92 -17.51
CA SER A 103 1.32 29.16 -18.95
C SER A 103 2.56 30.01 -19.25
N ALA A 104 2.80 31.06 -18.48
CA ALA A 104 3.98 31.91 -18.65
C ALA A 104 5.29 31.16 -18.38
N LYS A 105 5.37 30.38 -17.28
CA LYS A 105 6.57 29.58 -16.97
C LYS A 105 6.80 28.43 -17.95
N SER A 106 5.74 27.80 -18.47
CA SER A 106 5.85 26.62 -19.35
C SER A 106 6.37 26.94 -20.76
N ILE A 107 6.19 28.19 -21.22
CA ILE A 107 6.74 28.68 -22.50
C ILE A 107 8.09 29.40 -22.34
N GLU A 108 8.50 29.69 -21.10
CA GLU A 108 9.79 30.30 -20.81
C GLU A 108 10.91 29.33 -21.21
N ASN A 109 11.98 29.84 -21.82
CA ASN A 109 13.15 29.02 -22.14
C ASN A 109 13.93 28.73 -20.85
N ILE A 110 13.47 27.73 -20.11
CA ILE A 110 14.16 27.21 -18.94
C ILE A 110 15.54 26.71 -19.37
N SER A 111 16.56 26.95 -18.56
CA SER A 111 17.89 26.43 -18.89
C SER A 111 17.88 24.90 -18.88
N PRO A 112 18.65 24.23 -19.77
CA PRO A 112 18.78 22.77 -19.73
C PRO A 112 19.20 22.23 -18.36
N GLN A 113 19.95 23.01 -17.59
CA GLN A 113 20.40 22.66 -16.24
C GLN A 113 19.25 22.65 -15.22
N GLU A 114 18.35 23.63 -15.30
CA GLU A 114 17.16 23.70 -14.44
C GLU A 114 16.17 22.58 -14.78
N GLU A 115 15.96 22.28 -16.06
CA GLU A 115 15.12 21.15 -16.47
C GLU A 115 15.68 19.82 -15.93
N LEU A 116 17.00 19.60 -16.05
CA LEU A 116 17.63 18.42 -15.49
C LEU A 116 17.53 18.37 -13.96
N LYS A 117 17.57 19.53 -13.28
CA LYS A 117 17.39 19.61 -11.83
C LYS A 117 15.99 19.16 -11.42
N ASP A 118 14.94 19.69 -12.08
CA ASP A 118 13.55 19.30 -11.81
C ASP A 118 13.34 17.78 -12.04
N LEU A 119 13.84 17.26 -13.16
CA LEU A 119 13.76 15.82 -13.46
C LEU A 119 14.48 14.94 -12.41
N ARG A 120 15.66 15.37 -11.93
CA ARG A 120 16.37 14.64 -10.85
C ARG A 120 15.58 14.67 -9.55
N GLU A 121 14.99 15.81 -9.20
CA GLU A 121 14.15 15.96 -8.01
C GLU A 121 12.93 15.03 -8.09
N GLN A 122 12.26 14.96 -9.25
CA GLN A 122 11.13 14.04 -9.45
C GLN A 122 11.52 12.58 -9.34
N VAL A 123 12.62 12.17 -10.00
CA VAL A 123 13.15 10.80 -9.88
C VAL A 123 13.41 10.45 -8.42
N HIS A 124 14.03 11.36 -7.66
CA HIS A 124 14.32 11.14 -6.25
C HIS A 124 13.02 11.03 -5.41
N GLN A 125 12.07 11.95 -5.59
CA GLN A 125 10.81 11.95 -4.86
C GLN A 125 9.97 10.70 -5.14
N LEU A 126 9.84 10.32 -6.40
CA LEU A 126 9.13 9.10 -6.80
C LEU A 126 9.77 7.86 -6.19
N ALA A 127 11.10 7.75 -6.21
CA ALA A 127 11.83 6.64 -5.61
C ALA A 127 11.62 6.58 -4.08
N CYS A 128 11.67 7.71 -3.38
CA CYS A 128 11.38 7.79 -1.95
C CYS A 128 9.96 7.32 -1.61
N GLY A 129 8.96 7.82 -2.35
CA GLY A 129 7.56 7.41 -2.16
C GLY A 129 7.35 5.92 -2.45
N LEU A 130 7.93 5.37 -3.51
CA LEU A 130 7.89 3.93 -3.82
C LEU A 130 8.53 3.10 -2.71
N SER A 131 9.72 3.47 -2.26
CA SER A 131 10.42 2.77 -1.18
C SER A 131 9.56 2.71 0.09
N ALA A 132 8.95 3.84 0.46
CA ALA A 132 8.06 3.92 1.62
C ALA A 132 6.78 3.07 1.46
N LYS A 133 6.22 2.97 0.25
CA LYS A 133 5.04 2.13 -0.05
C LYS A 133 5.39 0.64 -0.02
N PHE A 134 6.43 0.23 -0.73
CA PHE A 134 6.87 -1.18 -0.76
C PHE A 134 7.32 -1.68 0.60
N SER A 135 7.93 -0.83 1.44
CA SER A 135 8.30 -1.20 2.81
C SER A 135 7.07 -1.54 3.65
N LYS A 136 5.99 -0.76 3.54
CA LYS A 136 4.71 -1.06 4.22
C LYS A 136 4.08 -2.34 3.68
N LEU A 137 4.06 -2.51 2.35
CA LEU A 137 3.50 -3.71 1.73
C LEU A 137 4.28 -4.98 2.12
N LYS A 138 5.60 -4.88 2.29
CA LYS A 138 6.43 -5.98 2.81
C LYS A 138 6.02 -6.37 4.23
N ILE A 139 5.79 -5.38 5.11
CA ILE A 139 5.31 -5.63 6.48
C ILE A 139 3.95 -6.32 6.44
N ALA A 140 3.01 -5.83 5.63
CA ALA A 140 1.71 -6.46 5.44
C ALA A 140 1.82 -7.91 4.95
N GLY A 141 2.75 -8.19 4.03
CA GLY A 141 3.02 -9.55 3.55
C GLY A 141 3.53 -10.49 4.65
N ILE A 142 4.44 -10.02 5.50
CA ILE A 142 4.93 -10.78 6.65
C ILE A 142 3.80 -11.07 7.64
N LEU A 143 2.96 -10.07 7.95
CA LEU A 143 1.81 -10.26 8.83
C LEU A 143 0.79 -11.25 8.24
N PHE A 144 0.58 -11.22 6.92
CA PHE A 144 -0.23 -12.23 6.23
C PHE A 144 0.34 -13.63 6.43
N THR A 145 1.64 -13.82 6.25
CA THR A 145 2.29 -15.12 6.50
C THR A 145 2.06 -15.60 7.93
N ILE A 146 2.22 -14.71 8.91
CA ILE A 146 1.93 -15.03 10.33
C ILE A 146 0.46 -15.42 10.50
N GLN A 147 -0.47 -14.66 9.92
CA GLN A 147 -1.91 -14.93 9.98
C GLN A 147 -2.24 -16.32 9.41
N PHE A 148 -1.68 -16.67 8.24
CA PHE A 148 -1.85 -18.00 7.63
C PHE A 148 -1.27 -19.13 8.48
N VAL A 149 -0.12 -18.92 9.12
CA VAL A 149 0.44 -19.93 10.03
C VAL A 149 -0.45 -20.11 11.26
N LEU A 150 -1.03 -19.03 11.80
CA LEU A 150 -1.95 -19.08 12.94
C LEU A 150 -3.30 -19.74 12.63
N PHE A 151 -3.69 -19.85 11.35
CA PHE A 151 -4.86 -20.64 10.97
C PHE A 151 -4.67 -22.13 11.26
N ILE A 152 -3.45 -22.66 11.18
CA ILE A 152 -3.16 -24.08 11.42
C ILE A 152 -3.60 -24.52 12.83
N PRO A 153 -3.13 -23.89 13.93
CA PRO A 153 -3.58 -24.26 15.27
C PRO A 153 -5.07 -24.00 15.50
N LEU A 154 -5.64 -22.95 14.90
CA LEU A 154 -7.09 -22.72 14.99
C LEU A 154 -7.88 -23.91 14.40
N LEU A 155 -7.51 -24.35 13.19
CA LEU A 155 -8.15 -25.48 12.53
C LEU A 155 -7.99 -26.78 13.33
N MET A 156 -6.79 -27.04 13.85
CA MET A 156 -6.55 -28.22 14.71
C MET A 156 -7.43 -28.19 15.97
N LEU A 157 -7.57 -27.04 16.63
CA LEU A 157 -8.43 -26.90 17.80
C LEU A 157 -9.90 -27.08 17.46
N ILE A 158 -10.37 -26.52 16.35
CA ILE A 158 -11.76 -26.70 15.89
C ILE A 158 -12.04 -28.19 15.67
N ILE A 159 -11.17 -28.90 14.94
CA ILE A 159 -11.34 -30.32 14.63
C ILE A 159 -11.34 -31.18 15.90
N TYR A 160 -10.39 -30.93 16.82
CA TYR A 160 -10.28 -31.71 18.05
C TYR A 160 -11.47 -31.48 19.01
N ASN A 161 -12.13 -30.33 18.94
CA ASN A 161 -13.25 -29.97 19.80
C ASN A 161 -14.61 -30.04 19.07
N LEU A 162 -14.69 -30.77 17.95
CA LEU A 162 -15.98 -31.12 17.33
C LEU A 162 -16.82 -31.92 18.31
N LYS A 163 -18.11 -31.58 18.41
CA LYS A 163 -19.09 -32.29 19.25
C LYS A 163 -19.50 -33.63 18.67
#